data_AF-A0A7C3D150-F1
#
_entry.id   AF-A0A7C3D150-F1
#
_cell.length_a   1.000
_cell.length_b   1.000
_cell.length_c   1.000
_cell.angle_alpha   90.00
_cell.angle_beta   90.00
_cell.angle_gamma   90.00
#
_symmetry.space_group_name_H-M   'P 1'
#
loop_
_entity.id
_entity.type
_entity.pdbx_description
1 polymer ?
#
loop_
_entity_poly.entity_id
_entity_poly.type
_entity_poly.pdbx_seq_one_letter_code
_entity_poly.pdbx_strand_id
1 'polypeptide(L)'
;MNHEVIEKNVGLMAVLILIVVSMGALVEIIPLYFIKNVTEPVDGLKPYTALQLSGRDIYIREGCNNCHSQMIRPFRAETER
;
A
#
# COMPACT_ATOMS: atom_id res chain seq x y z
N MET A 1 -30.54 11.38 22.77
CA MET A 1 -29.36 11.47 21.88
C MET A 1 -29.84 12.05 20.56
N ASN A 2 -29.53 13.32 20.26
CA ASN A 2 -30.04 14.00 19.07
C ASN A 2 -29.11 13.77 17.87
N HIS A 3 -29.21 12.58 17.26
CA HIS A 3 -28.59 12.31 15.95
C HIS A 3 -29.26 13.09 14.81
N GLU A 4 -30.47 13.58 15.04
CA GLU A 4 -31.31 14.34 14.10
C GLU A 4 -30.59 15.52 13.43
N VAL A 5 -29.67 16.19 14.14
CA VAL A 5 -28.90 17.32 13.59
C VAL A 5 -27.90 16.87 12.51
N ILE A 6 -27.30 15.69 12.68
CA ILE A 6 -26.35 15.12 11.72
C ILE A 6 -27.11 14.51 10.55
N GLU A 7 -28.18 13.75 10.82
CA GLU A 7 -28.98 13.06 9.79
C GLU A 7 -29.68 14.03 8.84
N LYS A 8 -30.10 15.21 9.32
CA LYS A 8 -30.75 16.24 8.49
C LYS A 8 -29.77 17.13 7.73
N ASN A 9 -28.47 17.09 8.04
CA ASN A 9 -27.46 17.93 7.41
C ASN A 9 -26.43 17.09 6.64
N VAL A 10 -26.66 16.93 5.33
CA VAL A 10 -25.81 16.13 4.44
C VAL A 10 -24.35 16.62 4.44
N GLY A 11 -24.11 17.93 4.52
CA GLY A 11 -22.74 18.47 4.54
C GLY A 11 -21.99 18.09 5.81
N LEU A 12 -22.64 18.22 6.97
CA LEU A 12 -22.09 17.79 8.26
C LEU A 12 -21.84 16.27 8.28
N MET A 13 -22.79 15.49 7.80
CA MET A 13 -22.66 14.04 7.70
C MET A 13 -21.48 13.62 6.81
N ALA A 14 -21.32 14.24 5.64
CA ALA A 14 -20.22 13.95 4.72
C ALA A 14 -18.84 14.24 5.35
N VAL A 15 -18.70 15.35 6.07
CA VAL A 15 -17.45 15.70 6.77
C VAL A 15 -17.13 14.70 7.88
N LEU A 16 -18.13 14.31 8.67
CA LEU A 16 -17.95 13.32 9.74
C LEU A 16 -17.53 11.95 9.18
N ILE A 17 -18.15 11.51 8.09
CA ILE A 17 -17.76 10.27 7.40
C ILE A 17 -16.32 10.37 6.90
N LEU A 18 -15.93 11.47 6.26
CA LEU A 18 -14.57 11.67 5.77
C LEU A 18 -13.56 11.55 6.91
N ILE A 19 -13.82 12.21 8.05
CA ILE A 19 -12.96 12.13 9.23
C ILE A 19 -12.83 10.67 9.68
N VAL A 20 -13.94 9.97 9.88
CA VAL A 20 -13.93 8.58 10.36
C VAL A 20 -13.19 7.65 9.40
N VAL A 21 -13.42 7.75 8.09
CA VAL A 21 -12.73 6.92 7.08
C VAL A 21 -11.24 7.25 7.01
N SER A 22 -10.87 8.53 7.14
CA SER A 22 -9.46 8.95 7.08
C SER A 22 -8.61 8.39 8.22
N MET A 23 -9.22 8.08 9.37
CA MET A 23 -8.50 7.50 10.52
C MET A 23 -7.78 6.19 10.17
N GLY A 24 -8.35 5.35 9.29
CA GLY A 24 -7.68 4.12 8.84
C GLY A 24 -6.38 4.42 8.10
N ALA A 25 -6.42 5.35 7.13
CA ALA A 25 -5.23 5.78 6.41
C ALA A 25 -4.18 6.41 7.35
N LEU A 26 -4.62 7.20 8.33
CA LEU A 26 -3.73 7.81 9.32
C LEU A 26 -3.01 6.77 10.18
N VAL A 27 -3.69 5.72 10.62
CA VAL A 27 -3.10 4.71 11.52
C VAL A 27 -2.30 3.65 10.75
N GLU A 28 -2.69 3.31 9.53
CA GLU A 28 -2.05 2.23 8.77
C GLU A 28 -0.92 2.72 7.85
N ILE A 29 -1.10 3.88 7.18
CA ILE A 29 -0.14 4.34 6.16
C ILE A 29 0.92 5.25 6.78
N ILE A 30 0.53 6.22 7.62
CA ILE A 30 1.47 7.22 8.12
C ILE A 30 2.62 6.59 8.92
N PRO A 31 2.41 5.63 9.84
CA PRO A 31 3.51 5.05 10.59
C PRO A 31 4.55 4.35 9.70
N LEU A 32 4.15 3.77 8.56
CA LEU A 32 5.04 3.06 7.65
C LEU A 32 6.16 3.94 7.09
N TYR A 33 5.94 5.25 6.93
CA TYR A 33 6.98 6.20 6.50
C TYR A 33 8.13 6.33 7.49
N PHE A 34 7.92 5.93 8.75
CA PHE A 34 8.90 6.08 9.83
C PHE A 34 9.51 4.75 10.27
N ILE A 35 9.03 3.60 9.76
CA ILE A 35 9.60 2.29 10.12
C ILE A 35 10.74 1.94 9.17
N LYS A 36 11.95 1.85 9.72
CA LYS A 36 13.19 1.61 8.95
C LYS A 36 13.18 0.31 8.15
N ASN A 37 12.57 -0.74 8.68
CA ASN A 37 12.51 -2.06 8.04
C ASN A 37 11.77 -2.08 6.69
N VAL A 38 10.93 -1.08 6.39
CA VAL A 38 10.21 -0.96 5.11
C VAL A 38 10.66 0.24 4.28
N THR A 39 11.55 1.07 4.80
CA THR A 39 12.03 2.29 4.13
C THR A 39 13.50 2.22 3.72
N GLU A 40 14.32 1.44 4.43
CA GLU A 40 15.73 1.23 4.09
C GLU A 40 15.89 0.02 3.16
N PRO A 41 16.57 0.17 2.00
CA PRO A 41 16.85 -0.97 1.12
C PRO A 41 17.89 -1.90 1.75
N VAL A 42 17.91 -3.16 1.30
CA VAL A 42 18.96 -4.11 1.70
C VAL A 42 20.34 -3.65 1.24
N ASP A 43 21.36 -3.99 2.02
CA ASP A 43 22.74 -3.57 1.75
C ASP A 43 23.20 -3.97 0.34
N GLY A 44 23.78 -3.01 -0.37
CA GLY A 44 24.31 -3.20 -1.72
C GLY A 44 23.26 -3.16 -2.85
N LEU A 45 21.97 -2.99 -2.55
CA LEU A 45 20.94 -2.82 -3.57
C LEU A 45 21.15 -1.51 -4.33
N LYS A 46 21.18 -1.61 -5.66
CA LYS A 46 21.26 -0.45 -6.57
C LYS A 46 19.93 -0.27 -7.30
N PRO A 47 19.57 0.97 -7.69
CA PRO A 47 18.45 1.19 -8.59
C PRO A 47 18.62 0.42 -9.90
N TYR A 48 17.50 0.08 -10.52
CA TYR A 48 17.50 -0.56 -11.84
C TYR A 48 18.25 0.30 -12.86
N THR A 49 19.04 -0.36 -13.71
CA THR A 49 19.61 0.29 -14.90
C THR A 49 18.49 0.71 -15.87
N ALA A 50 18.79 1.62 -16.81
CA ALA A 50 17.79 2.09 -17.78
C ALA A 50 17.12 0.94 -18.55
N LEU A 51 17.89 -0.07 -18.99
CA LEU A 51 17.34 -1.22 -19.70
C LEU A 51 16.45 -2.09 -18.81
N GLN A 52 16.85 -2.33 -17.55
CA GLN A 52 16.05 -3.11 -16.59
C GLN A 52 14.76 -2.39 -16.21
N LEU A 53 14.81 -1.06 -16.07
CA LEU A 53 13.62 -0.25 -15.79
C LEU A 53 12.61 -0.36 -16.93
N SER A 54 13.07 -0.19 -18.18
CA SER A 54 12.22 -0.41 -19.37
C SER A 54 11.67 -1.85 -19.44
N GLY A 55 12.48 -2.85 -19.05
CA GLY A 55 12.04 -4.24 -18.94
C GLY A 55 10.94 -4.44 -17.89
N ARG A 56 11.03 -3.77 -16.73
CA ARG A 56 9.99 -3.78 -15.70
C ARG A 56 8.70 -3.15 -16.19
N ASP A 57 8.78 -2.06 -16.95
CA ASP A 57 7.61 -1.40 -17.51
C ASP A 57 6.92 -2.29 -18.55
N ILE A 58 7.70 -3.06 -19.34
CA ILE A 58 7.16 -4.12 -20.21
C ILE A 58 6.50 -5.23 -19.37
N TYR A 59 7.14 -5.69 -18.30
CA TYR A 59 6.57 -6.71 -17.40
C TYR A 59 5.20 -6.30 -16.83
N ILE A 60 5.03 -5.03 -16.45
CA ILE A 60 3.75 -4.48 -15.98
C ILE A 60 2.76 -4.36 -17.15
N ARG A 61 3.21 -3.86 -18.31
CA ARG A 61 2.37 -3.68 -19.51
C ARG A 61 1.77 -4.99 -20.02
N GLU A 62 2.53 -6.08 -19.97
CA GLU A 62 2.07 -7.42 -20.36
C GLU A 62 1.28 -8.12 -19.25
N GLY A 63 1.07 -7.47 -18.10
CA GLY A 63 0.30 -8.03 -16.98
C GLY A 63 0.94 -9.27 -16.37
N CYS A 64 2.26 -9.40 -16.43
CA CYS A 64 2.96 -10.58 -15.89
C CYS A 64 2.70 -10.74 -14.37
N ASN A 65 2.48 -9.64 -13.65
CA ASN A 65 2.10 -9.63 -12.24
C ASN A 65 0.74 -10.29 -11.95
N ASN A 66 -0.14 -10.48 -12.95
CA ASN A 66 -1.41 -11.19 -12.78
C ASN A 66 -1.22 -12.71 -12.59
N CYS A 67 -0.11 -13.25 -13.11
CA CYS A 67 0.20 -14.69 -13.04
C CYS A 67 1.43 -15.00 -12.16
N HIS A 68 2.33 -14.03 -11.95
CA HIS A 68 3.60 -14.24 -11.25
C HIS A 68 3.67 -13.40 -9.97
N SER A 69 3.80 -14.08 -8.82
CA SER A 69 4.08 -13.43 -7.55
C SER A 69 5.55 -13.02 -7.45
N GLN A 70 5.82 -11.95 -6.70
CA GLN A 70 7.17 -11.43 -6.45
C GLN A 70 7.44 -11.29 -4.95
N MET A 71 6.68 -12.00 -4.12
CA MET A 71 6.83 -12.03 -2.67
C MET A 71 6.73 -13.48 -2.20
N ILE A 72 7.85 -14.01 -1.69
CA ILE A 72 7.92 -15.33 -1.07
C ILE A 72 7.41 -15.18 0.36
N ARG A 73 6.44 -16.00 0.78
CA ARG A 73 5.92 -15.96 2.16
C ARG A 73 6.87 -16.72 3.09
N PRO A 74 6.90 -16.40 4.40
CA PRO A 74 7.82 -17.01 5.36
C PRO A 74 7.35 -18.40 5.81
N PHE A 75 6.98 -19.27 4.87
CA PHE A 75 6.66 -20.66 5.11
C PHE A 75 7.81 -21.55 4.62
N ARG A 76 8.13 -22.59 5.39
CA ARG A 76 9.20 -23.54 5.04
C ARG A 76 9.02 -24.12 3.63
N ALA A 77 7.79 -24.50 3.28
CA ALA A 77 7.46 -25.07 1.97
C ALA A 77 7.68 -24.10 0.77
N GLU A 78 7.64 -22.79 0.99
CA GLU A 78 7.95 -21.80 -0.06
C GLU A 78 9.44 -21.45 -0.11
N THR A 79 10.13 -21.52 1.04
CA THR A 79 11.56 -21.22 1.13
C THR A 79 12.43 -22.36 0.57
N GLU A 80 11.97 -23.60 0.70
CA GLU A 80 12.69 -24.81 0.23
C GLU A 80 12.38 -25.20 -1.23
N ARG A 81 11.55 -24.42 -1.94
CA ARG A 81 11.13 -24.69 -3.33
C ARG A 81 12.09 -24.08 -4.34
#